data_AF-A0A969ZP03-F1
#
_entry.id   AF-A0A969ZP03-F1
#
_cell.length_a   1.000
_cell.length_b   1.000
_cell.length_c   1.000
_cell.angle_alpha   90.00
_cell.angle_beta   90.00
_cell.angle_gamma   90.00
#
_symmetry.space_group_name_H-M   'P 1'
#
loop_
_entity.id
_entity.type
_entity.pdbx_description
1 polymer ?
#
loop_
_entity_poly.entity_id
_entity_poly.type
_entity_poly.pdbx_seq_one_letter_code
_entity_poly.pdbx_strand_id
1 'polypeptide(L)'
;LAGANYIGATVNGLGERAGNASLEEVILSLKHSVSYDNFPYNIGKIRDLCDYVAKASNRSIPAWKSVVGESIFYHESGIHADGAIKNPLTYEIIEPDKLGLERKILIGKHSGSAAIKNKLSSYGIEIDDIMAYNLLQKVRSLSTALKRCLSDRELFTLYEELLNEKILM
;
A
#
# COMPACT_ATOMS: atom_id res chain seq x y z
N LEU A 1 -2.48 14.14 27.20
CA LEU A 1 -1.23 13.40 27.52
C LEU A 1 -0.82 13.68 28.98
N ALA A 2 -0.15 12.73 29.65
CA ALA A 2 0.04 12.67 31.13
C ALA A 2 1.31 13.35 31.69
N GLY A 3 1.90 14.32 30.99
CA GLY A 3 2.98 15.16 31.51
C GLY A 3 4.42 14.71 31.24
N ALA A 4 4.65 13.65 30.47
CA ALA A 4 6.01 13.24 30.06
C ALA A 4 6.64 14.25 29.07
N ASN A 5 7.93 14.56 29.25
CA ASN A 5 8.67 15.51 28.40
C ASN A 5 9.67 14.85 27.42
N TYR A 6 10.02 13.57 27.64
CA TYR A 6 11.05 12.87 26.85
C TYR A 6 10.58 11.45 26.50
N ILE A 7 10.97 10.98 25.33
CA ILE A 7 10.67 9.63 24.83
C ILE A 7 11.97 8.99 24.36
N GLY A 8 12.28 7.80 24.86
CA GLY A 8 13.34 6.96 24.31
C GLY A 8 12.81 6.17 23.11
N ALA A 9 13.43 6.34 21.94
CA ALA A 9 13.03 5.66 20.71
C ALA A 9 14.26 5.34 19.84
N THR A 10 14.07 4.47 18.86
CA THR A 10 15.12 4.00 17.94
C THR A 10 14.56 3.89 16.53
N VAL A 11 15.39 4.14 15.52
CA VAL A 11 15.01 3.98 14.12
C VAL A 11 14.66 2.51 13.86
N ASN A 12 13.56 2.26 13.15
CA ASN A 12 13.05 0.91 12.88
C ASN A 12 12.65 0.12 14.13
N GLY A 13 12.60 0.76 15.31
CA GLY A 13 12.35 0.08 16.59
C GLY A 13 13.48 -0.86 17.01
N LEU A 14 14.71 -0.67 16.52
CA LEU A 14 15.82 -1.55 16.88
C LEU A 14 16.14 -1.56 18.39
N GLY A 15 16.46 -2.74 18.91
CA GLY A 15 16.82 -2.93 20.31
C GLY A 15 16.93 -4.41 20.65
N GLU A 16 17.03 -4.70 21.94
CA GLU A 16 16.99 -6.07 22.44
C GLU A 16 15.61 -6.70 22.27
N ARG A 17 15.57 -8.04 22.09
CA ARG A 17 14.33 -8.83 22.00
C ARG A 17 13.41 -8.30 20.87
N ALA A 18 12.26 -7.75 21.22
CA ALA A 18 11.29 -7.19 20.27
C ALA A 18 11.63 -5.76 19.83
N GLY A 19 12.58 -5.09 20.50
CA GLY A 19 13.00 -3.73 20.18
C GLY A 19 12.53 -2.66 21.16
N ASN A 20 12.79 -1.40 20.79
CA ASN A 20 12.35 -0.20 21.51
C ASN A 20 11.20 0.48 20.76
N ALA A 21 10.67 1.57 21.31
CA ALA A 21 9.74 2.43 20.58
C ALA A 21 10.35 2.86 19.24
N SER A 22 9.54 2.75 18.19
CA SER A 22 9.90 3.06 16.82
C SER A 22 9.87 4.57 16.61
N LEU A 23 11.01 5.16 16.27
CA LEU A 23 11.16 6.61 16.16
C LEU A 23 10.19 7.20 15.14
N GLU A 24 10.10 6.59 13.97
CA GLU A 24 9.22 7.01 12.88
C GLU A 24 7.74 6.95 13.27
N GLU A 25 7.32 5.93 14.03
CA GLU A 25 5.94 5.80 14.51
C GLU A 25 5.63 6.86 15.56
N VAL A 26 6.54 7.09 16.51
CA VAL A 26 6.40 8.15 17.52
C VAL A 26 6.28 9.52 16.86
N ILE A 27 7.15 9.82 15.88
CA ILE A 27 7.13 11.10 15.16
C ILE A 27 5.79 11.31 14.45
N LEU A 28 5.28 10.31 13.73
CA LEU A 28 3.99 10.45 13.02
C LEU A 28 2.81 10.55 13.99
N SER A 29 2.79 9.78 15.08
CA SER A 29 1.75 9.88 16.11
C SER A 29 1.73 11.25 16.79
N LEU A 30 2.90 11.83 17.08
CA LEU A 30 2.98 13.18 17.65
C LEU A 30 2.39 14.23 16.70
N LYS A 31 2.63 14.11 15.39
CA LYS A 31 2.07 15.04 14.40
C LYS A 31 0.57 14.86 14.19
N HIS A 32 0.10 13.63 14.00
CA HIS A 32 -1.27 13.37 13.51
C HIS A 32 -2.28 12.99 14.59
N SER A 33 -1.84 12.37 15.69
CA SER A 33 -2.74 11.93 16.76
C SER A 33 -2.75 12.88 17.96
N VAL A 34 -1.60 13.46 18.27
CA VAL A 34 -1.43 14.40 19.39
C VAL A 34 -1.57 15.86 18.95
N SER A 35 -1.43 16.13 17.64
CA SER A 35 -1.39 17.48 17.08
C SER A 35 -0.34 18.35 17.77
N TYR A 36 0.88 17.82 17.93
CA TYR A 36 1.96 18.55 18.57
C TYR A 36 2.48 19.65 17.63
N ASP A 37 2.14 20.91 17.94
CA ASP A 37 2.42 22.07 17.08
C ASP A 37 3.92 22.36 16.89
N ASN A 38 4.75 22.05 17.88
CA ASN A 38 6.20 22.28 17.81
C ASN A 38 6.91 21.07 17.18
N PHE A 39 6.75 20.90 15.87
CA PHE A 39 7.23 19.71 15.15
C PHE A 39 8.47 20.02 14.28
N PRO A 40 9.69 19.82 14.78
CA PRO A 40 10.92 20.17 14.06
C PRO A 40 11.41 19.10 13.06
N TYR A 41 10.65 18.03 12.84
CA TYR A 41 11.09 16.88 12.05
C TYR A 41 10.69 16.99 10.58
N ASN A 42 11.60 16.60 9.68
CA ASN A 42 11.28 16.44 8.26
C ASN A 42 10.79 15.01 7.97
N ILE A 43 9.48 14.86 7.81
CA ILE A 43 8.85 13.55 7.55
C ILE A 43 9.29 12.94 6.21
N GLY A 44 9.57 13.77 5.20
CA GLY A 44 10.04 13.29 3.90
C GLY A 44 11.40 12.61 3.93
N LYS A 45 12.12 12.67 5.06
CA LYS A 45 13.41 11.99 5.28
C LYS A 45 13.32 10.75 6.15
N ILE A 46 12.13 10.40 6.65
CA ILE A 46 11.95 9.24 7.52
C ILE A 46 12.27 7.94 6.77
N ARG A 47 11.78 7.77 5.54
CA ARG A 47 12.05 6.56 4.76
C ARG A 47 13.55 6.39 4.47
N ASP A 48 14.22 7.46 4.02
CA ASP A 48 15.67 7.48 3.80
C ASP A 48 16.45 7.05 5.06
N LEU A 49 16.07 7.59 6.23
CA LEU A 49 16.69 7.26 7.51
C LEU A 49 16.46 5.79 7.90
N CYS A 50 15.23 5.30 7.75
CA CYS A 50 14.88 3.91 8.02
C CYS A 50 15.64 2.95 7.10
N ASP A 51 15.76 3.25 5.80
CA ASP A 51 16.51 2.45 4.84
C ASP A 51 18.01 2.43 5.15
N TYR A 52 18.57 3.58 5.52
CA TYR A 52 19.97 3.68 5.95
C TYR A 52 20.26 2.76 7.14
N VAL A 53 19.43 2.83 8.18
CA VAL A 53 19.59 2.00 9.39
C VAL A 53 19.32 0.52 9.10
N ALA A 54 18.34 0.19 8.27
CA ALA A 54 18.06 -1.17 7.84
C ALA A 54 19.29 -1.79 7.15
N LYS A 55 19.91 -1.04 6.24
CA LYS A 55 21.15 -1.45 5.56
C LYS A 55 22.32 -1.59 6.54
N ALA A 56 22.54 -0.60 7.40
CA ALA A 56 23.65 -0.61 8.35
C ALA A 56 23.55 -1.75 9.38
N SER A 57 22.32 -2.09 9.80
CA SER A 57 22.06 -3.16 10.77
C SER A 57 21.86 -4.55 10.14
N ASN A 58 21.86 -4.65 8.81
CA ASN A 58 21.52 -5.86 8.06
C ASN A 58 20.17 -6.46 8.49
N ARG A 59 19.17 -5.60 8.67
CA ARG A 59 17.78 -5.99 9.03
C ARG A 59 16.81 -5.33 8.08
N SER A 60 16.14 -6.13 7.26
CA SER A 60 15.13 -5.64 6.30
C SER A 60 13.93 -5.04 7.03
N ILE A 61 13.36 -3.98 6.44
CA ILE A 61 12.08 -3.41 6.87
C ILE A 61 10.94 -4.36 6.43
N PRO A 62 10.10 -4.86 7.35
CA PRO A 62 8.93 -5.64 6.98
C PRO A 62 7.98 -4.83 6.10
N ALA A 63 7.40 -5.46 5.08
CA ALA A 63 6.52 -4.78 4.11
C ALA A 63 5.27 -4.14 4.76
N TRP A 64 4.81 -4.71 5.87
CA TRP A 64 3.65 -4.23 6.65
C TRP A 64 4.02 -3.31 7.82
N LYS A 65 5.29 -2.91 7.97
CA LYS A 65 5.71 -2.05 9.08
C LYS A 65 5.03 -0.68 8.98
N SER A 66 4.49 -0.20 10.08
CA SER A 66 3.88 1.14 10.19
C SER A 66 4.83 2.24 9.68
N VAL A 67 4.25 3.27 9.05
CA VAL A 67 4.94 4.48 8.50
C VAL A 67 5.84 4.21 7.30
N VAL A 68 6.67 3.17 7.34
CA VAL A 68 7.72 2.96 6.31
C VAL A 68 7.57 1.67 5.52
N GLY A 69 6.70 0.73 5.88
CA GLY A 69 6.53 -0.51 5.12
C GLY A 69 6.06 -0.26 3.70
N GLU A 70 6.58 -1.01 2.72
CA GLU A 70 6.24 -0.77 1.31
C GLU A 70 4.75 -0.98 1.01
N SER A 71 4.06 -1.84 1.77
CA SER A 71 2.70 -2.28 1.47
C SER A 71 1.62 -1.51 2.23
N ILE A 72 1.98 -0.53 3.06
CA ILE A 72 1.00 0.16 3.92
C ILE A 72 0.02 1.06 3.15
N PHE A 73 0.37 1.44 1.91
CA PHE A 73 -0.47 2.21 0.99
C PHE A 73 -0.97 1.36 -0.20
N TYR A 74 -0.97 0.04 -0.04
CA TYR A 74 -1.50 -0.87 -1.03
C TYR A 74 -2.99 -1.14 -0.74
N HIS A 75 -3.84 -0.89 -1.72
CA HIS A 75 -5.29 -1.08 -1.61
C HIS A 75 -5.76 -2.18 -2.56
N GLU A 76 -6.35 -3.25 -2.02
CA GLU A 76 -6.89 -4.37 -2.82
C GLU A 76 -8.42 -4.35 -2.89
N SER A 77 -9.08 -4.14 -1.75
CA SER A 77 -10.53 -4.23 -1.62
C SER A 77 -11.22 -3.21 -2.51
N GLY A 78 -12.25 -3.63 -3.26
CA GLY A 78 -12.98 -2.74 -4.17
C GLY A 78 -13.51 -1.46 -3.51
N ILE A 79 -13.99 -1.53 -2.26
CA ILE A 79 -14.47 -0.34 -1.54
C ILE A 79 -13.32 0.56 -1.05
N HIS A 80 -12.18 -0.01 -0.66
CA HIS A 80 -11.03 0.75 -0.19
C HIS A 80 -10.30 1.40 -1.36
N ALA A 81 -10.13 0.67 -2.46
CA ALA A 81 -9.56 1.18 -3.70
C ALA A 81 -10.44 2.30 -4.28
N ASP A 82 -11.76 2.11 -4.36
CA ASP A 82 -12.67 3.16 -4.85
C ASP A 82 -12.67 4.40 -3.95
N GLY A 83 -12.71 4.21 -2.62
CA GLY A 83 -12.64 5.31 -1.68
C GLY A 83 -11.29 6.04 -1.72
N ALA A 84 -10.17 5.32 -1.81
CA ALA A 84 -8.85 5.92 -1.92
C ALA A 84 -8.65 6.69 -3.23
N ILE A 85 -9.28 6.26 -4.33
CA ILE A 85 -9.26 6.98 -5.62
C ILE A 85 -10.10 8.25 -5.55
N LYS A 86 -11.29 8.20 -4.94
CA LYS A 86 -12.21 9.36 -4.86
C LYS A 86 -11.79 10.40 -3.83
N ASN A 87 -11.40 9.94 -2.65
CA ASN A 87 -10.92 10.78 -1.56
C ASN A 87 -9.90 10.00 -0.71
N PRO A 88 -8.60 10.11 -1.02
CA PRO A 88 -7.54 9.39 -0.30
C PRO A 88 -7.61 9.51 1.22
N LEU A 89 -8.02 10.67 1.75
CA LEU A 89 -8.13 10.93 3.19
C LEU A 89 -9.11 10.01 3.93
N THR A 90 -10.00 9.32 3.19
CA THR A 90 -10.93 8.32 3.77
C THR A 90 -10.19 7.13 4.37
N TYR A 91 -9.07 6.72 3.76
CA TYR A 91 -8.32 5.54 4.13
C TYR A 91 -6.84 5.81 4.42
N GLU A 92 -6.36 7.01 4.12
CA GLU A 92 -4.96 7.41 4.29
C GLU A 92 -4.86 8.64 5.19
N ILE A 93 -4.27 8.45 6.37
CA ILE A 93 -4.04 9.53 7.36
C ILE A 93 -3.01 10.54 6.83
N ILE A 94 -2.15 10.12 5.92
CA ILE A 94 -1.09 10.90 5.30
C ILE A 94 -0.92 10.45 3.85
N GLU A 95 -0.64 11.40 2.97
CA GLU A 95 -0.32 11.07 1.58
C GLU A 95 1.00 10.28 1.50
N PRO A 96 1.07 9.20 0.71
CA PRO A 96 2.24 8.33 0.63
C PRO A 96 3.52 9.07 0.25
N ASP A 97 3.43 10.04 -0.65
CA ASP A 97 4.54 10.83 -1.18
C ASP A 97 5.30 11.61 -0.09
N LYS A 98 4.57 12.10 0.94
CA LYS A 98 5.14 12.76 2.11
C LYS A 98 6.04 11.86 2.93
N LEU A 99 5.88 10.54 2.80
CA LEU A 99 6.71 9.52 3.43
C LEU A 99 7.70 8.88 2.44
N GLY A 100 7.79 9.35 1.20
CA GLY A 100 8.61 8.70 0.16
C GLY A 100 8.06 7.34 -0.27
N LEU A 101 6.74 7.13 -0.17
CA LEU A 101 6.03 5.92 -0.57
C LEU A 101 5.05 6.22 -1.69
N GLU A 102 4.51 5.15 -2.29
CA GLU A 102 3.57 5.25 -3.40
C GLU A 102 2.29 4.48 -3.08
N ARG A 103 1.15 5.06 -3.49
CA ARG A 103 -0.13 4.34 -3.49
C ARG A 103 -0.12 3.30 -4.60
N LYS A 104 -0.50 2.06 -4.27
CA LYS A 104 -0.72 1.03 -5.30
C LYS A 104 -2.11 0.42 -5.16
N ILE A 105 -2.78 0.26 -6.29
CA ILE A 105 -4.01 -0.52 -6.37
C ILE A 105 -3.63 -1.93 -6.81
N LEU A 106 -3.89 -2.89 -5.93
CA LEU A 106 -3.62 -4.30 -6.18
C LEU A 106 -4.86 -4.98 -6.75
N ILE A 107 -4.63 -5.92 -7.66
CA ILE A 107 -5.67 -6.74 -8.26
C ILE A 107 -5.62 -8.14 -7.65
N GLY A 108 -6.67 -8.50 -6.93
CA GLY A 108 -6.75 -9.74 -6.16
C GLY A 108 -8.17 -10.22 -5.94
N LYS A 109 -8.32 -11.18 -5.03
CA LYS A 109 -9.61 -11.82 -4.75
C LYS A 109 -10.65 -10.84 -4.19
N HIS A 110 -10.23 -9.76 -3.53
CA HIS A 110 -11.11 -8.74 -2.96
C HIS A 110 -11.41 -7.56 -3.91
N SER A 111 -10.84 -7.57 -5.12
CA SER A 111 -11.09 -6.53 -6.11
C SER A 111 -12.53 -6.55 -6.62
N GLY A 112 -12.97 -5.39 -7.12
CA GLY A 112 -14.23 -5.22 -7.86
C GLY A 112 -13.96 -4.84 -9.32
N SER A 113 -14.99 -4.86 -10.16
CA SER A 113 -14.86 -4.57 -11.60
C SER A 113 -14.29 -3.17 -11.87
N ALA A 114 -14.61 -2.18 -11.03
CA ALA A 114 -14.05 -0.84 -11.12
C ALA A 114 -12.52 -0.82 -10.93
N ALA A 115 -11.98 -1.64 -10.01
CA ALA A 115 -10.54 -1.74 -9.80
C ALA A 115 -9.83 -2.33 -11.02
N ILE A 116 -10.44 -3.34 -11.67
CA ILE A 116 -9.93 -3.93 -12.92
C ILE A 116 -9.91 -2.88 -14.03
N LYS A 117 -11.02 -2.16 -14.22
CA LYS A 117 -11.14 -1.08 -15.23
C LYS A 117 -10.10 0.00 -15.01
N ASN A 118 -9.99 0.53 -13.79
CA ASN A 118 -9.02 1.58 -13.46
C ASN A 118 -7.58 1.10 -13.67
N LYS A 119 -7.29 -0.16 -13.30
CA LYS A 119 -5.95 -0.73 -13.49
C LYS A 119 -5.60 -0.86 -14.96
N LEU A 120 -6.49 -1.35 -15.82
CA LEU A 120 -6.24 -1.45 -17.26
C LEU A 120 -6.21 -0.08 -17.94
N SER A 121 -7.08 0.84 -17.53
CA SER A 121 -7.10 2.23 -18.00
C SER A 121 -5.78 2.96 -17.72
N SER A 122 -5.11 2.66 -16.60
CA SER A 122 -3.76 3.21 -16.32
C SER A 122 -2.67 2.77 -17.32
N TYR A 123 -2.94 1.74 -18.14
CA TYR A 123 -2.09 1.32 -19.27
C TYR A 123 -2.72 1.67 -20.63
N GLY A 124 -3.77 2.49 -20.66
CA GLY A 124 -4.47 2.92 -21.88
C GLY A 124 -5.43 1.87 -22.46
N ILE A 125 -5.85 0.89 -21.67
CA ILE A 125 -6.77 -0.18 -22.10
C ILE A 125 -8.15 0.05 -21.48
N GLU A 126 -9.11 0.40 -22.33
CA GLU A 126 -10.51 0.56 -21.95
C GLU A 126 -11.29 -0.73 -22.20
N ILE A 127 -12.10 -1.15 -21.22
CA ILE A 127 -12.91 -2.38 -21.30
C ILE A 127 -14.35 -2.12 -20.85
N ASP A 128 -15.30 -2.87 -21.43
CA ASP A 128 -16.70 -2.82 -21.05
C ASP A 128 -16.98 -3.56 -19.71
N ASP A 129 -18.19 -3.41 -19.17
CA ASP A 129 -18.58 -4.06 -17.91
C ASP A 129 -18.59 -5.60 -17.98
N ILE A 130 -18.92 -6.15 -19.14
CA ILE A 130 -19.02 -7.60 -19.36
C ILE A 130 -17.61 -8.22 -19.28
N MET A 131 -16.65 -7.62 -19.98
CA MET A 131 -15.25 -8.01 -19.97
C MET A 131 -14.64 -7.83 -18.59
N ALA A 132 -14.92 -6.71 -17.91
CA ALA A 132 -14.44 -6.48 -16.55
C ALA A 132 -14.97 -7.53 -15.57
N TYR A 133 -16.24 -7.91 -15.69
CA TYR A 133 -16.85 -8.96 -14.87
C TYR A 133 -16.21 -10.32 -15.11
N ASN A 134 -16.05 -10.73 -16.38
CA ASN A 134 -15.45 -12.03 -16.74
C ASN A 134 -13.98 -12.11 -16.29
N LEU A 135 -13.21 -11.04 -16.51
CA LEU A 135 -11.82 -10.95 -16.06
C LEU A 135 -11.73 -11.03 -14.53
N LEU A 136 -12.64 -10.37 -13.81
CA LEU A 136 -12.67 -10.42 -12.35
C LEU A 136 -12.86 -11.85 -11.82
N GLN A 137 -13.67 -12.69 -12.48
CA GLN A 137 -13.84 -14.10 -12.06
C GLN A 137 -12.53 -14.89 -12.20
N LYS A 138 -11.83 -14.74 -13.33
CA LYS A 138 -10.52 -15.38 -13.55
C LYS A 138 -9.48 -14.88 -12.55
N VAL A 139 -9.45 -13.56 -12.29
CA VAL A 139 -8.58 -12.94 -11.27
C VAL A 139 -8.82 -13.53 -9.89
N ARG A 140 -10.09 -13.63 -9.46
CA ARG A 140 -10.44 -14.17 -8.13
C ARG A 140 -10.01 -15.61 -7.97
N SER A 141 -10.25 -16.43 -9.00
CA SER A 141 -9.83 -17.83 -9.02
C SER A 141 -8.31 -17.96 -8.89
N LEU A 142 -7.56 -17.28 -9.75
CA LEU A 142 -6.10 -17.35 -9.77
C LEU A 142 -5.48 -16.78 -8.49
N SER A 143 -5.95 -15.61 -8.02
CA SER A 143 -5.46 -15.00 -6.78
C SER A 143 -5.72 -15.90 -5.56
N THR A 144 -6.87 -16.58 -5.51
CA THR A 144 -7.18 -17.53 -4.43
C THR A 144 -6.25 -18.74 -4.46
N ALA A 145 -5.97 -19.29 -5.64
CA ALA A 145 -5.04 -20.41 -5.80
C ALA A 145 -3.61 -20.03 -5.40
N LEU A 146 -3.13 -18.85 -5.83
CA LEU A 146 -1.78 -18.35 -5.55
C LEU A 146 -1.61 -17.79 -4.13
N LYS A 147 -2.71 -17.52 -3.42
CA LYS A 147 -2.73 -16.86 -2.10
C LYS A 147 -2.03 -15.50 -2.09
N ARG A 148 -2.08 -14.77 -3.21
CA ARG A 148 -1.54 -13.41 -3.35
C ARG A 148 -2.31 -12.63 -4.42
N CYS A 149 -2.12 -11.31 -4.45
CA CYS A 149 -2.55 -10.48 -5.58
C CYS A 149 -1.80 -10.88 -6.87
N LEU A 150 -2.42 -10.59 -8.01
CA LEU A 150 -1.81 -10.79 -9.31
C LEU A 150 -0.84 -9.66 -9.62
N SER A 151 0.24 -10.01 -10.31
CA SER A 151 1.10 -9.06 -11.01
C SER A 151 0.37 -8.50 -12.23
N ASP A 152 0.82 -7.33 -12.70
CA ASP A 152 0.27 -6.72 -13.91
C ASP A 152 0.37 -7.66 -15.11
N ARG A 153 1.49 -8.39 -15.23
CA ARG A 153 1.70 -9.40 -16.27
C ARG A 153 0.63 -10.50 -16.24
N GLU A 154 0.33 -11.05 -15.06
CA GLU A 154 -0.70 -12.09 -14.92
C GLU A 154 -2.09 -11.55 -15.26
N LEU A 155 -2.40 -10.29 -14.89
CA LEU A 155 -3.64 -9.64 -15.28
C LEU A 155 -3.75 -9.50 -16.81
N PHE A 156 -2.68 -9.07 -17.48
CA PHE A 156 -2.65 -8.94 -18.94
C PHE A 156 -2.79 -10.28 -19.65
N THR A 157 -2.14 -11.33 -19.16
CA THR A 157 -2.30 -12.67 -19.72
C THR A 157 -3.76 -13.13 -19.64
N LEU A 158 -4.43 -12.95 -18.50
CA LEU A 158 -5.85 -13.28 -18.37
C LEU A 158 -6.75 -12.45 -19.29
N TYR A 159 -6.40 -11.18 -19.51
CA TYR A 159 -7.10 -10.30 -20.44
C TYR A 159 -6.96 -10.77 -21.90
N GLU A 160 -5.76 -11.11 -22.35
CA GLU A 160 -5.49 -11.63 -23.70
C GLU A 160 -6.19 -12.97 -23.96
N GLU A 161 -6.19 -13.88 -22.98
CA GLU A 161 -6.94 -15.15 -23.07
C GLU A 161 -8.43 -14.92 -23.30
N LEU A 162 -9.02 -13.97 -22.56
CA LEU A 162 -10.44 -13.61 -22.70
C LEU A 162 -10.77 -12.96 -24.06
N LEU A 163 -9.87 -12.17 -24.63
CA LEU A 163 -10.05 -11.62 -25.97
C LEU A 163 -10.09 -12.74 -27.02
N ASN A 164 -9.18 -13.72 -26.91
CA ASN A 164 -9.10 -14.82 -27.86
C ASN A 164 -10.31 -15.77 -27.76
N GLU A 165 -10.84 -15.99 -26.56
CA GLU A 165 -12.09 -16.75 -26.35
C GLU A 165 -13.29 -16.07 -27.04
N LYS A 166 -13.33 -14.74 -27.07
CA LYS A 166 -14.42 -13.95 -27.69
C LYS A 166 -14.36 -13.92 -29.22
N ILE A 167 -13.18 -14.11 -29.81
CA ILE A 167 -12.97 -14.17 -31.28
C ILE A 167 -13.38 -15.55 -31.84
N LEU A 168 -13.37 -16.59 -31.00
CA LEU A 168 -13.68 -17.97 -31.40
C LEU A 168 -15.17 -18.35 -31.25
N MET A 169 -16.01 -17.44 -30.74
CA MET A 169 -17.48 -17.57 -30.63
C MET A 169 -18.17 -16.72 -31.69
#